data_AF-A0A5K1BL79-F1
#
_entry.id   AF-A0A5K1BL79-F1
#
_cell.length_a   1.000
_cell.length_b   1.000
_cell.length_c   1.000
_cell.angle_alpha   90.00
_cell.angle_beta   90.00
_cell.angle_gamma   90.00
#
_symmetry.space_group_name_H-M   'P 1'
#
loop_
_entity.id
_entity.type
_entity.pdbx_description
1 polymer ?
#
loop_
_entity_poly.entity_id
_entity_poly.type
_entity_poly.pdbx_seq_one_letter_code
_entity_poly.pdbx_strand_id
1 'polypeptide(L)' 'ELDGENARIADYFDVIAGTSTGGLVASMLTAPGAANRPLYAAKDIVPFYLDNCPRIFPQS' A
#
# COMPACT_ATOMS: atom_id res chain seq x y z
N GLU A 1 -6.43 21.30 1.47
CA GLU A 1 -6.74 20.04 2.16
C GLU A 1 -6.60 20.22 3.66
N LEU A 2 -7.36 19.47 4.46
CA LEU A 2 -7.35 19.58 5.92
C LEU A 2 -6.10 18.93 6.55
N ASP A 3 -5.62 17.80 6.01
CA ASP A 3 -4.60 16.97 6.66
C ASP A 3 -3.23 16.94 5.94
N GLY A 4 -3.15 17.59 4.76
CA GLY A 4 -1.93 17.72 3.96
C GLY A 4 -1.55 16.47 3.15
N GLU A 5 -0.62 16.64 2.21
CA GLU A 5 -0.24 15.62 1.21
C GLU A 5 0.43 14.37 1.83
N ASN A 6 0.90 14.48 3.07
CA ASN A 6 1.58 13.41 3.78
C ASN A 6 0.64 12.51 4.60
N ALA A 7 -0.65 12.82 4.67
CA ALA A 7 -1.64 11.95 5.30
C ALA A 7 -1.68 10.56 4.62
N ARG A 8 -1.82 9.51 5.41
CA ARG A 8 -1.86 8.11 4.98
C ARG A 8 -3.01 7.39 5.66
N ILE A 9 -3.50 6.31 5.04
CA ILE A 9 -4.57 5.47 5.61
C ILE A 9 -4.23 5.01 7.03
N ALA A 10 -2.97 4.62 7.27
CA ALA A 10 -2.52 4.18 8.60
C ALA A 10 -2.58 5.26 9.71
N ASP A 11 -2.78 6.54 9.37
CA ASP A 11 -2.94 7.61 10.38
C ASP A 11 -4.32 7.62 11.02
N TYR A 12 -5.30 6.97 10.39
CA TYR A 12 -6.72 7.05 10.76
C TYR A 12 -7.30 5.72 11.23
N PHE A 13 -6.61 4.61 10.99
CA PHE A 13 -7.10 3.27 11.28
C PHE A 13 -6.19 2.57 12.28
N ASP A 14 -6.72 2.26 13.46
CA ASP A 14 -6.01 1.50 14.50
C ASP A 14 -5.68 0.06 14.06
N VAL A 15 -6.52 -0.50 13.18
CA VAL A 15 -6.39 -1.88 12.68
C VAL A 15 -6.61 -1.90 11.18
N ILE A 16 -5.69 -2.54 10.47
CA ILE A 16 -5.77 -2.80 9.03
C ILE A 16 -5.55 -4.29 8.81
N ALA A 17 -6.47 -4.94 8.10
CA ALA A 17 -6.41 -6.37 7.80
C ALA A 17 -6.72 -6.63 6.33
N GLY A 18 -6.18 -7.72 5.79
CA GLY A 18 -6.45 -8.13 4.41
C GLY A 18 -6.04 -9.58 4.17
N THR A 19 -6.73 -10.24 3.23
CA THR A 19 -6.46 -11.62 2.81
C THR A 19 -6.15 -11.64 1.32
N SER A 20 -5.25 -12.54 0.87
CA SER A 20 -4.79 -12.62 -0.52
C SER A 20 -4.14 -11.29 -0.96
N THR A 21 -4.49 -10.75 -2.14
CA THR A 21 -4.05 -9.42 -2.60
C THR A 21 -4.37 -8.31 -1.60
N GLY A 22 -5.45 -8.44 -0.83
CA GLY A 22 -5.76 -7.53 0.27
C GLY A 22 -4.72 -7.55 1.39
N GLY A 23 -4.10 -8.70 1.66
CA GLY A 23 -3.03 -8.83 2.66
C GLY A 23 -1.72 -8.17 2.19
N LEU A 24 -1.44 -8.24 0.89
CA LEU A 24 -0.33 -7.49 0.28
C LEU A 24 -0.58 -5.98 0.39
N VAL A 25 -1.79 -5.53 0.06
CA VAL A 25 -2.19 -4.11 0.19
C VAL A 25 -2.10 -3.63 1.64
N ALA A 26 -2.62 -4.40 2.59
CA ALA A 26 -2.53 -4.08 4.01
C ALA A 26 -1.06 -3.91 4.45
N SER A 27 -0.18 -4.82 4.00
CA SER A 27 1.25 -4.75 4.29
C SER A 27 1.91 -3.53 3.65
N MET A 28 1.59 -3.20 2.38
CA MET A 28 2.14 -2.02 1.69
C MET A 28 1.75 -0.71 2.39
N LEU A 29 0.55 -0.64 2.96
CA LEU A 29 0.02 0.54 3.64
C LEU A 29 0.46 0.68 5.10
N THR A 30 1.08 -0.35 5.69
CA THR A 30 1.43 -0.37 7.13
C THR A 30 2.91 -0.63 7.40
N ALA A 31 3.65 -1.22 6.45
CA ALA A 31 5.07 -1.45 6.59
C ALA A 31 5.83 -0.12 6.75
N PRO A 32 6.71 0.01 7.76
CA PRO A 32 7.43 1.25 8.00
C PRO A 32 8.52 1.47 6.94
N GLY A 33 8.53 2.66 6.35
CA GLY A 33 9.54 3.16 5.43
C GLY A 33 10.36 4.30 6.04
N ALA A 34 10.77 5.26 5.20
CA ALA A 34 11.53 6.42 5.65
C ALA A 34 10.71 7.25 6.67
N ALA A 35 11.39 7.77 7.69
CA ALA A 35 10.79 8.52 8.79
C ALA A 35 9.63 7.79 9.51
N ASN A 36 9.66 6.45 9.52
CA ASN A 36 8.62 5.60 10.14
C ASN A 36 7.20 5.86 9.59
N ARG A 37 7.10 6.31 8.33
CA ARG A 37 5.84 6.46 7.59
C ARG A 37 5.58 5.21 6.75
N PRO A 38 4.31 4.90 6.39
CA PRO A 38 4.01 3.83 5.45
C PRO A 38 4.87 3.88 4.19
N LEU A 39 5.41 2.73 3.80
CA LEU A 39 6.31 2.57 2.66
C LEU A 39 5.65 2.97 1.33
N TYR A 40 4.34 2.75 1.21
CA TYR A 40 3.54 3.13 0.04
C TYR A 40 2.40 4.07 0.44
N ALA A 41 2.08 5.04 -0.42
CA ALA A 41 0.80 5.72 -0.39
C ALA A 41 -0.25 4.89 -1.14
N ALA A 42 -1.54 5.12 -0.86
CA ALA A 42 -2.62 4.40 -1.52
C ALA A 42 -2.58 4.52 -3.06
N LYS A 43 -2.16 5.68 -3.57
CA LYS A 43 -1.99 5.94 -5.01
C LYS A 43 -0.92 5.08 -5.67
N ASP A 44 0.03 4.54 -4.91
CA ASP A 44 1.16 3.76 -5.43
C ASP A 44 0.80 2.27 -5.64
N ILE A 45 -0.33 1.81 -5.09
CA ILE A 45 -0.75 0.39 -5.15
C ILE A 45 -1.10 -0.03 -6.58
N VAL A 46 -1.83 0.82 -7.33
CA VAL A 46 -2.21 0.49 -8.71
C VAL A 46 -0.97 0.42 -9.62
N PRO A 47 -0.07 1.42 -9.64
CA PRO A 47 1.20 1.31 -10.37
C PRO A 47 1.99 0.06 -10.00
N PHE A 48 2.10 -0.28 -8.70
CA PHE A 48 2.78 -1.49 -8.26
C PHE A 48 2.24 -2.74 -8.93
N TYR A 49 0.92 -2.92 -8.98
CA TYR A 49 0.34 -4.09 -9.65
C TYR A 49 0.52 -4.03 -11.17
N LEU A 50 0.37 -2.86 -11.81
CA LEU A 50 0.60 -2.76 -13.26
C LEU A 50 2.03 -3.17 -13.64
N ASP A 51 3.02 -2.77 -12.85
CA ASP A 51 4.44 -3.08 -13.10
C ASP A 51 4.79 -4.54 -12.77
N ASN A 52 4.19 -5.11 -11.71
CA ASN A 52 4.58 -6.43 -11.20
C ASN A 52 3.67 -7.57 -11.67
N CYS A 53 2.44 -7.30 -12.11
CA CYS A 53 1.48 -8.32 -12.54
C CYS A 53 2.04 -9.29 -13.58
N PRO A 54 2.76 -8.87 -14.64
CA PRO A 54 3.33 -9.80 -15.61
C PRO A 54 4.33 -10.80 -15.00
N ARG A 55 4.98 -10.44 -13.88
CA ARG A 55 5.90 -11.31 -13.14
C ARG A 55 5.19 -12.18 -12.11
N ILE A 56 4.14 -11.65 -11.48
CA ILE A 56 3.32 -12.38 -10.50
C ILE A 56 2.44 -13.42 -11.21
N PHE A 57 1.89 -13.06 -12.37
CA PHE A 57 0.98 -13.86 -13.19
C PHE A 57 1.48 -13.91 -14.63
N PRO A 58 2.58 -14.64 -14.91
CA PRO A 58 3.08 -14.79 -16.27
C PRO A 58 2.00 -15.43 -17.16
N GLN A 59 1.69 -14.79 -18.28
CA GLN A 59 0.85 -15.38 -19.32
C GLN A 59 1.72 -16.41 -20.05
N SER A 60 1.36 -17.69 -19.91
CA SER A 60 2.00 -18.83 -20.59
C SER A 60 1.77 -18.82 -22.09
#